data_AF-A0A4R3TEX9-F1
#
_entry.id   AF-A0A4R3TEX9-F1
#
_cell.length_a   1.000
_cell.length_b   1.000
_cell.length_c   1.000
_cell.angle_alpha   90.00
_cell.angle_beta   90.00
_cell.angle_gamma   90.00
#
_symmetry.space_group_name_H-M   'P 1'
#
loop_
_entity.id
_entity.type
_entity.pdbx_description
1 polymer ?
#
loop_
_entity_poly.entity_id
_entity_poly.type
_entity_poly.pdbx_seq_one_letter_code
_entity_poly.pdbx_strand_id
1 'polypeptide(L)' 'MTLEMSRRGKQYMETAQSLLRAAMSMTDEVVATRLKLLADDYQRRAEKASSVDAAKPVARSAARPEYDWPKELV' A
#
# COMPACT_ATOMS: atom_id res chain seq x y z
N MET A 1 -14.71 12.68 -5.52
CA MET A 1 -14.55 12.74 -4.05
C MET A 1 -13.07 12.63 -3.74
N THR A 2 -12.42 13.72 -3.33
CA THR A 2 -11.06 13.67 -2.79
C THR A 2 -11.15 13.10 -1.38
N LEU A 3 -10.93 11.79 -1.24
CA LEU A 3 -10.69 11.17 0.06
C LEU A 3 -9.39 11.79 0.59
N GLU A 4 -9.48 12.62 1.64
CA GLU A 4 -8.30 13.06 2.41
C GLU A 4 -7.53 11.80 2.82
N MET A 5 -6.39 11.55 2.17
CA MET A 5 -5.64 10.33 2.36
C MET A 5 -4.88 10.42 3.67
N SER A 6 -5.05 9.43 4.54
CA SER A 6 -4.23 9.33 5.76
C SER A 6 -2.74 9.35 5.43
N ARG A 7 -1.90 9.79 6.37
CA ARG A 7 -0.43 9.84 6.16
C ARG A 7 0.13 8.49 5.68
N ARG A 8 -0.43 7.39 6.18
CA ARG A 8 -0.07 6.03 5.75
C ARG A 8 -0.60 5.71 4.35
N GLY A 9 -1.83 6.12 4.04
CA GLY A 9 -2.39 6.03 2.69
C GLY A 9 -1.54 6.77 1.66
N LYS A 10 -1.05 7.96 2.00
CA LYS A 10 -0.15 8.74 1.15
C LYS A 10 1.16 8.00 0.86
N GLN A 11 1.80 7.42 1.87
CA GLN A 11 3.05 6.66 1.68
C GLN A 11 2.85 5.43 0.78
N TYR A 12 1.73 4.72 0.94
CA TYR A 12 1.41 3.61 0.04
C TYR A 12 1.17 4.08 -1.40
N MET A 13 0.49 5.23 -1.58
CA MET A 13 0.25 5.81 -2.90
C MET A 13 1.54 6.28 -3.57
N GLU A 14 2.44 6.93 -2.84
CA GLU A 14 3.77 7.34 -3.34
C GLU A 14 4.57 6.11 -3.79
N THR A 15 4.52 5.03 -3.02
CA THR A 15 5.18 3.77 -3.39
C THR A 15 4.59 3.17 -4.66
N ALA A 16 3.25 3.13 -4.80
CA ALA A 16 2.58 2.66 -6.01
C ALA A 16 3.00 3.48 -7.24
N GLN A 17 3.08 4.80 -7.12
CA GLN A 17 3.51 5.68 -8.21
C GLN A 17 4.98 5.44 -8.60
N SER A 18 5.86 5.24 -7.62
CA SER A 18 7.26 4.87 -7.88
C SER A 18 7.38 3.53 -8.62
N LEU A 19 6.58 2.53 -8.23
CA LEU A 19 6.54 1.22 -8.88
C LEU A 19 6.04 1.31 -10.33
N LEU A 20 4.98 2.09 -10.58
CA LEU A 20 4.49 2.32 -11.94
C LEU A 20 5.52 3.03 -12.80
N ARG A 21 6.23 4.02 -12.24
CA ARG A 21 7.33 4.69 -12.95
C ARG A 21 8.43 3.71 -13.34
N ALA A 22 8.83 2.84 -12.40
CA ALA A 22 9.81 1.79 -12.67
C ALA A 22 9.32 0.80 -13.74
N ALA A 23 8.03 0.42 -13.70
CA ALA A 23 7.42 -0.45 -14.70
C ALA A 23 7.43 0.16 -16.10
N MET A 24 7.17 1.46 -16.22
CA MET A 24 7.19 2.19 -17.50
C MET A 24 8.59 2.29 -18.11
N SER A 25 9.64 2.32 -17.27
CA SER A 25 11.03 2.30 -17.74
C SER A 25 11.60 0.90 -17.97
N MET A 26 10.84 -0.15 -17.68
CA MET A 26 11.34 -1.52 -17.72
C MET A 26 11.18 -2.13 -19.11
N THR A 27 12.27 -2.65 -19.67
CA THR A 27 12.27 -3.33 -20.97
C THR A 27 11.77 -4.78 -20.86
N ASP A 28 12.00 -5.42 -19.71
CA ASP A 28 11.51 -6.78 -19.46
C ASP A 28 10.02 -6.73 -19.11
N GLU A 29 9.20 -7.33 -19.98
CA GLU A 29 7.74 -7.33 -19.85
C GLU A 29 7.24 -8.09 -18.61
N VAL A 30 7.95 -9.15 -18.19
CA VAL A 30 7.61 -9.92 -16.99
C VAL A 30 7.85 -9.07 -15.74
N VAL A 31 8.99 -8.37 -15.69
CA VAL A 31 9.31 -7.46 -14.58
C VAL A 31 8.35 -6.27 -14.57
N ALA A 32 8.05 -5.68 -15.72
CA ALA A 32 7.07 -4.59 -15.84
C ALA A 32 5.68 -5.01 -15.33
N THR A 33 5.25 -6.24 -15.66
CA THR A 33 3.96 -6.79 -15.22
C THR A 33 3.93 -7.03 -13.71
N ARG A 34 5.00 -7.56 -13.13
CA ARG A 34 5.11 -7.73 -11.67
C ARG A 34 5.09 -6.40 -10.93
N LEU A 35 5.77 -5.38 -11.45
CA LEU A 35 5.77 -4.05 -10.86
C LEU A 35 4.39 -3.39 -10.89
N LYS A 36 3.63 -3.58 -11.98
CA LYS A 36 2.23 -3.13 -12.08
C LYS A 36 1.34 -3.83 -11.05
N LEU A 37 1.43 -5.15 -10.93
CA LEU A 37 0.68 -5.92 -9.93
C LEU A 37 0.98 -5.45 -8.50
N LEU A 38 2.24 -5.14 -8.21
CA LEU A 38 2.63 -4.61 -6.91
C LEU A 38 2.06 -3.20 -6.69
N ALA A 39 2.11 -2.33 -7.71
CA ALA A 39 1.53 -1.00 -7.62
C ALA A 39 0.02 -1.05 -7.33
N ASP A 40 -0.72 -1.95 -7.98
CA ASP A 40 -2.15 -2.14 -7.74
C ASP A 40 -2.45 -2.62 -6.31
N ASP A 41 -1.61 -3.50 -5.75
CA ASP A 41 -1.71 -3.91 -4.35
C ASP A 41 -1.49 -2.72 -3.40
N TYR A 42 -0.48 -1.90 -3.66
CA TYR A 42 -0.19 -0.71 -2.86
C TYR A 42 -1.29 0.36 -2.96
N GLN A 43 -1.91 0.54 -4.12
CA GLN A 43 -3.05 1.45 -4.25
C GLN A 43 -4.24 0.98 -3.41
N ARG A 44 -4.56 -0.32 -3.43
CA ARG A 44 -5.61 -0.88 -2.56
C ARG A 44 -5.29 -0.71 -1.07
N ARG A 45 -4.02 -0.86 -0.68
CA ARG A 45 -3.57 -0.57 0.69
C ARG A 45 -3.69 0.91 1.04
N ALA A 46 -3.44 1.82 0.10
CA ALA A 46 -3.59 3.25 0.29
C ALA A 46 -5.05 3.62 0.60
N GLU A 47 -5.99 3.08 -0.19
CA GLU A 47 -7.43 3.27 -0.01
C GLU A 47 -7.89 2.70 1.34
N LYS A 48 -7.48 1.47 1.67
CA LYS A 48 -7.81 0.84 2.95
C LYS A 48 -7.22 1.60 4.14
N ALA A 49 -5.99 2.10 4.04
CA ALA A 49 -5.38 2.91 5.09
C ALA A 49 -6.07 4.26 5.28
N SER A 50 -6.66 4.82 4.22
CA SER A 50 -7.50 6.01 4.33
C SER A 50 -8.81 5.70 5.08
N SER A 51 -9.45 4.58 4.74
CA SER A 51 -10.68 4.11 5.39
C SER A 51 -10.50 3.72 6.86
N VAL A 52 -9.42 3.01 7.21
CA VAL A 52 -9.15 2.57 8.58
C VAL A 52 -8.81 3.76 9.47
N ASP A 53 -8.06 4.75 8.97
CA ASP A 53 -7.72 5.94 9.76
C ASP A 53 -8.93 6.87 9.92
N ALA A 54 -9.84 6.92 8.95
CA ALA A 54 -11.14 7.58 9.09
C ALA A 54 -12.07 6.86 10.10
N ALA A 55 -11.93 5.55 10.28
CA ALA A 55 -12.64 4.76 11.30
C ALA A 55 -11.98 4.82 12.68
N LYS A 56 -10.69 5.18 12.77
CA LYS A 56 -9.92 5.18 14.02
C LYS A 56 -10.06 6.40 14.96
N PRO A 57 -10.71 7.53 14.63
CA PRO A 57 -10.98 8.54 15.66
C PRO A 57 -12.09 8.09 16.62
N VAL A 58 -12.85 7.03 16.30
CA VAL A 58 -13.92 6.49 17.16
C VAL A 58 -13.45 5.32 18.05
N ALA A 59 -12.38 4.62 17.69
CA ALA A 59 -11.99 3.35 18.33
C ALA A 59 -10.68 3.39 19.14
N ARG A 60 -10.34 4.52 19.78
CA ARG A 60 -9.23 4.55 20.77
C ARG A 60 -9.65 3.93 22.11
N SER A 61 -10.17 2.71 22.06
CA SER A 61 -10.29 1.80 23.19
C SER A 61 -10.48 0.37 22.67
N ALA A 62 -9.40 -0.25 22.20
CA ALA A 62 -9.08 -1.66 22.48
C ALA A 62 -7.97 -2.17 21.54
N ALA A 63 -6.95 -2.75 22.18
CA ALA A 63 -6.10 -3.84 21.71
C ALA A 63 -5.17 -3.62 20.49
N ARG A 64 -3.87 -3.64 20.80
CA ARG A 64 -2.78 -4.10 19.91
C ARG A 64 -2.98 -5.60 19.61
N PRO A 65 -2.37 -6.14 18.54
CA PRO A 65 -1.19 -6.96 18.80
C PRO A 65 -0.05 -6.82 17.78
N GLU A 66 1.14 -7.24 18.25
CA GLU A 66 2.33 -7.70 17.54
C GLU A 66 2.12 -8.13 16.08
N TYR A 67 3.03 -7.70 15.20
CA TYR A 67 3.13 -8.21 13.82
C TYR A 67 4.38 -9.11 13.75
N ASP A 68 4.15 -10.42 13.83
CA ASP A 68 5.15 -11.46 13.59
C ASP A 68 5.11 -11.84 12.09
N TRP A 69 6.24 -11.67 11.38
CA TRP A 69 6.34 -11.99 9.96
C TRP A 69 7.13 -13.30 9.79
N PRO A 70 6.53 -14.38 9.27
CA PRO A 70 7.24 -15.62 9.06
C PRO A 70 8.25 -15.45 7.91
N LYS A 71 9.53 -15.57 8.23
CA LYS A 71 10.63 -15.72 7.28
C LYS A 71 10.77 -17.19 6.92
N GLU A 72 10.17 -17.63 5.81
CA GLU A 72 10.65 -18.85 5.13
C GLU A 72 10.51 -18.65 3.62
N LEU A 73 11.65 -18.68 2.93
CA LEU A 73 11.85 -19.12 1.55
C LEU A 73 13.36 -18.96 1.25
N VAL A 74 14.13 -20.00 1.55
CA VAL A 74 15.45 -20.34 0.95
C VAL A 74 15.37 -21.79 0.53
#